data_AF-A0A6N7ZV85-F1
#
_entry.id   AF-A0A6N7ZV85-F1
#
_cell.length_a   1.000
_cell.length_b   1.000
_cell.length_c   1.000
_cell.angle_alpha   90.00
_cell.angle_beta   90.00
_cell.angle_gamma   90.00
#
_symmetry.space_group_name_H-M   'P 1'
#
loop_
_entity.id
_entity.type
_entity.pdbx_description
1 polymer ?
#
loop_
_entity_poly.entity_id
_entity_poly.type
_entity_poly.pdbx_seq_one_letter_code
_entity_poly.pdbx_strand_id
1 'polypeptide(L)'
;MHIPGKDSLPLTGADQITLFARLVAAAKTGNPDVQVKELMDGLGSHSPHHAFRKETWDSIRDVYIAKGAKRGYWRLLVDEMATEAPAEDAA
;
A
#
# COMPACT_ATOMS: atom_id res chain seq x y z
N MET A 1 10.63 -4.08 5.30
CA MET A 1 10.17 -2.84 4.63
C MET A 1 10.02 -1.79 5.72
N HIS A 2 10.68 -0.64 5.58
CA HIS A 2 10.61 0.46 6.55
C HIS A 2 9.76 1.58 5.96
N ILE A 3 8.67 1.94 6.64
CA ILE A 3 7.84 3.09 6.28
C ILE A 3 8.19 4.19 7.29
N PRO A 4 8.81 5.31 6.88
CA PRO A 4 9.20 6.36 7.80
C PRO A 4 7.96 6.92 8.54
N GLY A 5 8.05 7.03 9.86
CA GLY A 5 6.98 7.54 10.74
C GLY A 5 6.03 6.49 11.33
N LYS A 6 6.24 5.20 11.06
CA LYS A 6 5.28 4.14 11.40
C LYS A 6 6.00 2.81 11.71
N ASP A 7 5.50 2.04 12.68
CA ASP A 7 6.10 0.80 13.19
C ASP A 7 6.51 -0.19 12.08
N SER A 8 7.64 -0.88 12.26
CA SER A 8 8.13 -1.85 11.28
C SER A 8 7.15 -3.00 11.13
N LEU A 9 6.37 -3.00 10.05
CA LEU A 9 5.48 -4.09 9.74
C LEU A 9 6.29 -5.35 9.38
N PRO A 10 6.10 -6.47 10.10
CA PRO A 10 6.68 -7.75 9.72
C PRO A 10 5.92 -8.28 8.51
N LEU A 11 6.18 -7.70 7.33
CA LEU A 11 5.74 -8.22 6.05
C LEU A 11 6.58 -9.46 5.74
N THR A 12 6.16 -10.61 6.25
CA THR A 12 6.91 -11.88 6.14
C THR A 12 6.52 -12.71 4.92
N GLY A 13 5.40 -12.36 4.26
CA GLY A 13 4.91 -13.08 3.08
C GLY A 13 5.26 -12.37 1.77
N ALA A 14 5.64 -13.15 0.74
CA ALA A 14 5.88 -12.64 -0.62
C ALA A 14 4.67 -11.87 -1.16
N ASP A 15 3.46 -12.35 -0.85
CA ASP A 15 2.21 -11.70 -1.23
C ASP A 15 2.04 -10.33 -0.57
N GLN A 16 2.37 -10.23 0.72
CA GLN A 16 2.27 -9.00 1.50
C GLN A 16 3.22 -7.92 0.99
N ILE A 17 4.46 -8.33 0.69
CA ILE A 17 5.50 -7.45 0.13
C ILE A 17 5.07 -6.94 -1.24
N THR A 18 4.60 -7.84 -2.11
CA THR A 18 4.16 -7.50 -3.47
C THR A 18 2.97 -6.54 -3.46
N LEU A 19 2.01 -6.78 -2.57
CA LEU A 19 0.84 -5.94 -2.39
C LEU A 19 1.22 -4.50 -2.00
N PHE A 20 2.07 -4.37 -0.98
CA PHE A 20 2.55 -3.05 -0.55
C PHE A 20 3.43 -2.38 -1.60
N ALA A 21 4.29 -3.12 -2.29
CA ALA A 21 5.13 -2.59 -3.35
C ALA A 21 4.29 -1.98 -4.48
N ARG A 22 3.18 -2.62 -4.87
CA ARG A 22 2.23 -2.09 -5.87
C ARG A 22 1.55 -0.82 -5.39
N LEU A 23 1.07 -0.77 -4.15
CA LEU A 23 0.46 0.44 -3.57
C LEU A 23 1.45 1.61 -3.48
N VAL A 24 2.69 1.35 -3.06
CA VAL A 24 3.76 2.35 -3.00
C VAL A 24 4.11 2.85 -4.40
N ALA A 25 4.22 1.97 -5.40
CA ALA A 25 4.47 2.36 -6.78
C ALA A 25 3.35 3.28 -7.30
N ALA A 26 2.09 2.90 -7.05
CA ALA A 26 0.93 3.68 -7.46
C ALA A 26 0.89 5.07 -6.78
N ALA A 27 1.14 5.12 -5.47
CA ALA A 27 1.26 6.37 -4.72
C ALA A 27 2.36 7.29 -5.29
N LYS A 28 3.53 6.74 -5.63
CA LYS A 28 4.63 7.49 -6.28
C LYS A 28 4.30 7.99 -7.68
N THR A 29 3.40 7.29 -8.39
CA THR A 29 2.98 7.66 -9.75
C THR A 29 1.87 8.72 -9.73
N GLY A 30 1.44 9.19 -8.55
CA GLY A 30 0.38 10.18 -8.38
C GLY A 30 -1.05 9.61 -8.44
N ASN A 31 -1.21 8.30 -8.63
CA ASN A 31 -2.50 7.63 -8.57
C ASN A 31 -2.51 6.62 -7.40
N PRO A 32 -2.88 7.05 -6.19
CA PRO A 32 -2.85 6.20 -5.02
C PRO A 32 -3.92 5.09 -5.03
N ASP A 33 -4.95 5.18 -5.88
CA ASP A 33 -6.07 4.24 -5.94
C ASP A 33 -5.80 3.09 -6.93
N VAL A 34 -5.44 1.92 -6.40
CA VAL A 34 -5.18 0.70 -7.17
C VAL A 34 -6.39 -0.23 -7.12
N GLN A 35 -6.81 -0.76 -8.27
CA GLN A 35 -7.91 -1.71 -8.32
C GLN A 35 -7.50 -3.05 -7.68
N VAL A 36 -8.37 -3.67 -6.88
CA VAL A 36 -8.08 -4.96 -6.22
C VAL A 36 -7.69 -6.06 -7.21
N LYS A 37 -8.23 -6.05 -8.43
CA LYS A 37 -7.83 -7.00 -9.48
C LYS A 37 -6.37 -6.84 -9.87
N GLU A 38 -5.94 -5.62 -10.13
CA GLU A 38 -4.55 -5.30 -10.47
C GLU A 38 -3.64 -5.47 -9.25
N LEU A 39 -4.13 -5.13 -8.05
CA LEU A 39 -3.40 -5.31 -6.81
C LEU A 39 -3.12 -6.79 -6.53
N MET A 40 -4.11 -7.65 -6.79
CA MET A 40 -4.07 -9.09 -6.54
C MET A 40 -3.65 -9.91 -7.77
N ASP A 41 -3.33 -9.27 -8.90
CA ASP A 41 -2.97 -9.98 -10.13
C ASP A 41 -1.69 -10.80 -9.93
N GLY A 42 -1.76 -12.11 -10.20
CA GLY A 42 -0.64 -13.05 -9.98
C GLY A 42 -0.37 -13.41 -8.52
N LEU A 43 -1.19 -12.95 -7.57
CA LEU A 43 -1.14 -13.36 -6.17
C LEU A 43 -2.04 -14.58 -5.94
N GLY A 44 -1.71 -15.42 -4.95
CA GLY A 44 -2.52 -16.59 -4.58
C GLY A 44 -3.83 -16.23 -3.86
N SER A 45 -4.15 -14.94 -3.73
CA SER A 45 -5.24 -14.41 -2.93
C SER A 45 -6.12 -13.48 -3.78
N HIS A 46 -7.43 -13.44 -3.49
CA HIS A 46 -8.39 -12.61 -4.23
C HIS A 46 -8.68 -11.25 -3.57
N SER A 47 -8.13 -11.01 -2.38
CA SER A 47 -8.30 -9.76 -1.64
C SER A 47 -7.11 -9.54 -0.71
N PRO A 48 -6.71 -8.27 -0.48
CA PRO A 48 -5.62 -7.92 0.41
C PRO A 48 -5.78 -8.53 1.81
N HIS A 49 -7.02 -8.60 2.32
CA HIS A 49 -7.29 -9.22 3.63
C HIS A 49 -6.80 -10.67 3.74
N HIS A 50 -6.82 -11.45 2.66
CA HIS A 50 -6.38 -12.84 2.69
C HIS A 50 -4.85 -12.99 2.73
N ALA A 51 -4.11 -11.95 2.34
CA ALA A 51 -2.65 -11.95 2.42
C ALA A 51 -2.13 -11.72 3.86
N PHE A 52 -2.99 -11.26 4.78
CA PHE A 52 -2.62 -10.94 6.17
C PHE A 52 -3.40 -11.80 7.16
N ARG A 53 -2.80 -12.05 8.33
CA ARG A 53 -3.54 -12.58 9.49
C ARG A 53 -4.47 -11.50 10.01
N LYS A 54 -5.62 -11.90 10.59
CA LYS A 54 -6.67 -10.98 11.06
C LYS A 54 -6.14 -9.88 11.99
N GLU A 55 -5.27 -10.22 12.95
CA GLU A 55 -4.69 -9.25 13.89
C GLU A 55 -3.80 -8.21 13.20
N THR A 56 -2.92 -8.67 12.31
CA THR A 56 -2.08 -7.78 11.49
C THR A 56 -2.92 -6.93 10.56
N TRP A 57 -3.92 -7.54 9.90
CA TRP A 57 -4.83 -6.83 9.01
C TRP A 57 -5.54 -5.68 9.73
N ASP A 58 -6.10 -5.94 10.91
CA ASP A 58 -6.79 -4.91 11.68
C ASP A 58 -5.85 -3.78 12.11
N SER A 59 -4.59 -4.11 12.41
CA SER A 59 -3.55 -3.14 12.78
C SER A 59 -3.05 -2.30 11.60
N ILE A 60 -3.12 -2.81 10.35
CA ILE A 60 -2.65 -2.07 9.16
C ILE A 60 -3.75 -1.38 8.38
N ARG A 61 -4.96 -1.93 8.44
CA ARG A 61 -6.14 -1.38 7.77
C ARG A 61 -6.47 -0.05 8.44
N ASP A 62 -6.72 0.97 7.64
CA ASP A 62 -6.95 2.36 8.06
C ASP A 62 -5.73 3.07 8.68
N VAL A 63 -4.57 2.40 8.83
CA VAL A 63 -3.31 3.02 9.28
C VAL A 63 -2.31 3.19 8.12
N TYR A 64 -2.13 2.13 7.33
CA TYR A 64 -1.20 2.07 6.21
C TYR A 64 -1.90 1.87 4.88
N ILE A 65 -3.02 1.14 4.88
CA ILE A 65 -3.81 0.88 3.68
C ILE A 65 -5.26 1.17 3.99
N ALA A 66 -5.92 1.86 3.07
CA ALA A 66 -7.36 2.12 3.16
C ALA A 66 -8.05 1.72 1.88
N LYS A 67 -9.38 1.60 1.99
CA LYS A 67 -10.22 1.53 0.80
C LYS A 67 -10.04 2.81 -0.01
N GLY A 68 -9.92 2.63 -1.31
CA GLY A 68 -9.87 3.71 -2.27
C GLY A 68 -11.21 4.44 -2.38
N ALA A 69 -11.23 5.51 -3.17
CA ALA A 69 -12.43 6.32 -3.42
C ALA A 69 -13.57 5.49 -4.06
N LYS A 70 -13.22 4.41 -4.78
CA LYS A 70 -14.16 3.50 -5.45
C LYS A 70 -14.19 2.14 -4.77
N ARG A 71 -15.36 1.49 -4.81
CA ARG A 71 -15.53 0.13 -4.30
C ARG A 71 -14.61 -0.84 -5.07
N GLY A 72 -13.81 -1.61 -4.34
CA GLY A 72 -12.83 -2.52 -4.93
C GLY A 72 -11.51 -1.86 -5.32
N TYR A 73 -11.26 -0.62 -4.90
CA TYR A 73 -9.95 0.02 -4.99
C TYR A 73 -9.34 0.12 -3.60
N TRP A 74 -8.03 0.14 -3.55
CA TRP A 74 -7.22 0.25 -2.35
C TRP A 74 -6.16 1.31 -2.56
N ARG A 75 -5.82 2.02 -1.48
CA ARG A 75 -4.82 3.07 -1.51
C ARG A 75 -3.89 2.98 -0.32
N LEU A 76 -2.66 3.43 -0.52
CA LEU A 76 -1.71 3.61 0.56
C LEU A 76 -2.07 4.86 1.36
N LEU A 77 -2.19 4.71 2.67
CA LEU A 77 -2.23 5.82 3.62
C LEU A 77 -0.81 6.13 4.06
N VAL A 78 -0.12 6.89 3.23
CA VAL A 78 1.15 7.52 3.60
C VAL A 78 0.83 8.75 4.45
N ASP A 79 1.51 8.88 5.58
CA ASP A 79 1.51 10.11 6.39
C ASP A 79 2.39 11.16 5.70
N GLU A 80 2.18 11.40 4.41
CA GLU A 80 2.91 12.40 3.62
C GLU A 80 2.31 13.80 3.80
N MET A 81 2.05 14.18 5.05
CA MET A 81 2.15 15.58 5.47
C MET A 81 3.58 15.92 5.94
N ALA A 82 4.58 15.19 5.43
CA ALA A 82 5.95 15.66 5.35
C ALA A 82 6.39 15.52 3.88
N THR A 83 5.95 16.50 3.07
CA THR A 83 6.76 17.22 2.09
C THR A 83 7.82 16.40 1.35
N GLU A 84 7.57 16.09 0.07
CA GLU A 84 8.42 16.53 -1.07
C GLU A 84 8.04 15.85 -2.39
N ALA A 85 7.16 16.50 -3.16
CA ALA A 85 7.35 16.66 -4.59
C ALA A 85 6.93 18.11 -4.92
N PRO A 86 7.83 18.89 -5.53
CA PRO A 86 8.08 18.78 -6.97
C PRO A 86 9.58 18.61 -7.26
N ALA A 87 9.97 17.76 -8.21
CA ALA A 87 10.31 18.15 -9.58
C ALA A 87 11.44 19.19 -9.70
N GLU A 88 12.46 18.83 -10.50
CA GLU A 88 13.35 19.71 -11.26
C GLU A 88 14.50 20.40 -10.49
N ASP A 89 15.71 19.86 -10.63
CA ASP A 89 16.88 20.54 -11.24
C ASP A 89 18.15 19.74 -10.94
N ALA A 90 18.81 19.25 -11.99
CA ALA A 90 20.23 18.90 -11.93
C ALA A 90 20.84 19.33 -13.26
N ALA A 91 21.10 20.63 -13.35
CA ALA A 91 22.02 21.24 -14.32
C ALA A 91 23.47 20.76 -14.13
#